data_AF-A0A7X6T6I0-F1
#
_entry.id   AF-A0A7X6T6I0-F1
#
_cell.length_a   1.000
_cell.length_b   1.000
_cell.length_c   1.000
_cell.angle_alpha   90.00
_cell.angle_beta   90.00
_cell.angle_gamma   90.00
#
_symmetry.space_group_name_H-M   'P 1'
#
loop_
_entity.id
_entity.type
_entity.pdbx_description
1 polymer ?
#
loop_
_entity_poly.entity_id
_entity_poly.type
_entity_poly.pdbx_seq_one_letter_code
_entity_poly.pdbx_strand_id
1 'polypeptide(L)' 'FRTEEGIVVNGVIDLLVRYEGEVKVVDFKTDAYLNPTLHQGQLNLYRQAMERLYNLPTSSAVVYLRDCNRTEWIS' A
#
# COMPACT_ATOMS: atom_id res chain seq x y z
N PHE A 1 -11.82 -3.32 33.72
CA PHE A 1 -11.73 -2.91 32.31
C PHE A 1 -10.26 -2.86 31.94
N ARG A 2 -9.75 -3.85 31.20
CA ARG A 2 -8.40 -3.81 30.63
C ARG A 2 -8.50 -2.94 29.39
N THR A 3 -7.94 -1.74 29.43
CA THR A 3 -7.60 -1.00 28.22
C THR A 3 -6.45 -1.76 27.57
N GLU A 4 -6.76 -2.58 26.57
CA GLU A 4 -5.73 -3.03 25.64
C GLU A 4 -5.29 -1.77 24.88
N GLU A 5 -4.19 -1.15 25.32
CA GLU A 5 -3.54 -0.07 24.57
C GLU A 5 -2.95 -0.67 23.31
N GLY A 6 -3.77 -0.71 22.25
CA GLY A 6 -3.31 -1.09 20.92
C GLY A 6 -2.36 -0.03 20.36
N ILE A 7 -1.38 -0.48 19.57
CA ILE A 7 -0.54 0.42 18.79
C ILE A 7 -1.39 1.00 17.65
N VAL A 8 -1.54 2.32 17.62
CA VAL A 8 -2.19 3.01 16.50
C VAL A 8 -1.14 3.33 15.45
N VAL A 9 -1.30 2.78 14.25
CA VAL A 9 -0.48 3.09 13.09
C VAL A 9 -1.26 4.03 12.19
N ASN A 10 -0.71 5.23 11.95
CA ASN A 10 -1.29 6.23 11.05
C ASN A 10 -0.40 6.40 9.81
N GLY A 11 -1.02 6.58 8.66
CA GLY A 11 -0.32 6.77 7.39
C GLY A 11 -1.23 7.37 6.32
N VAL A 12 -0.64 7.75 5.19
CA VAL A 12 -1.34 8.35 4.05
C VAL A 12 -1.01 7.53 2.82
N ILE A 13 -2.04 7.07 2.12
CA ILE A 13 -1.90 6.38 0.83
C ILE A 13 -1.82 7.45 -0.26
N ASP A 14 -0.79 7.38 -1.11
CA ASP A 14 -0.62 8.34 -2.21
C ASP A 14 -1.76 8.26 -3.24
N LEU A 15 -2.11 7.05 -3.67
CA LEU A 15 -3.23 6.80 -4.57
C LEU A 15 -3.96 5.51 -4.22
N LEU A 16 -5.29 5.62 -4.13
CA LEU A 16 -6.21 4.50 -3.99
C LEU A 16 -7.20 4.52 -5.15
N VAL A 17 -7.32 3.39 -5.83
CA VAL A 17 -8.30 3.18 -6.90
C VAL A 17 -9.23 2.07 -6.48
N ARG A 18 -10.53 2.36 -6.45
CA ARG A 18 -11.58 1.38 -6.16
C ARG A 18 -12.28 1.00 -7.44
N TYR A 19 -12.30 -0.29 -7.72
CA TYR A 19 -13.10 -0.92 -8.76
C TYR A 19 -14.29 -1.63 -8.09
N GLU A 20 -15.19 -2.21 -8.90
CA GLU A 20 -16.37 -2.93 -8.38
C GLU A 20 -15.97 -4.13 -7.50
N GLY A 21 -14.92 -4.86 -7.88
CA GLY A 21 -14.52 -6.10 -7.21
C GLY A 21 -13.14 -6.09 -6.53
N GLU A 22 -12.41 -4.98 -6.58
CA GLU A 22 -11.07 -4.89 -5.99
C GLU A 22 -10.68 -3.46 -5.63
N VAL A 23 -9.69 -3.34 -4.75
CA VAL A 23 -9.01 -2.08 -4.43
C VAL A 23 -7.54 -2.19 -4.85
N LYS A 24 -7.02 -1.13 -5.45
CA LYS A 24 -5.60 -1.02 -5.78
C LYS A 24 -4.99 0.17 -5.05
N VAL A 25 -3.89 -0.09 -4.37
CA VAL A 25 -3.06 0.92 -3.70
C VAL A 25 -1.80 1.14 -4.54
N VAL A 26 -1.47 2.39 -4.82
CA VAL A 26 -0.23 2.76 -5.50
C VAL A 26 0.53 3.76 -4.62
N ASP A 27 1.80 3.46 -4.39
CA ASP A 27 2.75 4.32 -3.69
C ASP A 27 3.80 4.80 -4.68
N PHE A 28 3.99 6.12 -4.75
CA PHE A 28 4.92 6.72 -5.71
C PHE A 28 6.22 7.07 -5.02
N LYS A 29 7.33 6.65 -5.62
CA LYS A 29 8.65 6.90 -5.08
C LYS A 29 9.56 7.58 -6.10
N THR A 30 10.41 8.46 -5.58
CA THR A 30 11.45 9.17 -6.35
C THR A 30 12.85 8.68 -5.98
N ASP A 31 12.96 7.48 -5.42
CA ASP A 31 14.21 6.87 -4.97
C ASP A 31 15.26 6.82 -6.09
N ALA A 32 16.55 6.87 -5.71
CA ALA A 32 17.66 6.74 -6.66
C ALA A 32 17.88 5.29 -7.14
N TYR A 33 17.40 4.32 -6.36
CA TYR A 33 17.55 2.89 -6.63
C TYR A 33 16.21 2.18 -6.52
N LEU A 34 15.98 1.20 -7.39
CA LEU A 34 14.80 0.35 -7.36
C LEU A 34 15.00 -0.72 -6.28
N ASN A 35 14.29 -0.59 -5.16
CA ASN A 35 14.31 -1.57 -4.08
C ASN A 35 12.91 -1.79 -3.50
N PRO A 36 12.09 -2.67 -4.12
CA PRO A 36 10.72 -2.92 -3.69
C PRO A 36 10.62 -3.46 -2.27
N THR A 37 11.62 -4.23 -1.82
CA THR A 37 11.65 -4.85 -0.49
C THR A 37 11.64 -3.81 0.63
N LEU A 38 12.23 -2.63 0.41
CA LEU A 38 12.23 -1.53 1.39
C LEU A 38 10.81 -1.03 1.70
N HIS A 39 9.91 -1.08 0.73
CA HIS A 39 8.56 -0.52 0.82
C HIS A 39 7.50 -1.57 1.18
N GLN A 40 7.87 -2.86 1.20
CA GLN A 40 6.95 -3.97 1.39
C GLN A 40 6.20 -3.92 2.74
N GLY A 41 6.87 -3.48 3.81
CA GLY A 41 6.24 -3.36 5.13
C GLY A 41 5.09 -2.34 5.15
N GLN A 42 5.31 -1.16 4.57
CA GLN A 42 4.30 -0.10 4.47
C GLN A 42 3.14 -0.53 3.57
N LEU A 43 3.44 -1.10 2.40
CA LEU A 43 2.42 -1.56 1.46
C LEU A 43 1.56 -2.68 2.03
N ASN A 44 2.14 -3.59 2.81
CA ASN A 44 1.40 -4.62 3.53
C ASN A 44 0.42 -4.04 4.56
N LEU A 45 0.79 -2.96 5.25
CA LEU A 45 -0.11 -2.28 6.19
C LEU A 45 -1.26 -1.59 5.45
N TYR A 46 -0.96 -0.93 4.33
CA TYR A 46 -1.99 -0.30 3.49
C TYR A 46 -2.96 -1.33 2.92
N ARG A 47 -2.45 -2.45 2.40
CA ARG A 47 -3.28 -3.55 1.89
C ARG A 47 -4.23 -4.07 2.97
N GLN A 48 -3.70 -4.41 4.15
CA GLN A 48 -4.51 -4.90 5.26
C GLN A 48 -5.56 -3.89 5.74
N ALA A 49 -5.21 -2.61 5.80
CA ALA A 49 -6.15 -1.57 6.20
C ALA A 49 -7.31 -1.45 5.20
N MET A 50 -7.01 -1.51 3.89
CA MET A 50 -8.03 -1.36 2.84
C MET A 50 -8.89 -2.61 2.67
N GLU A 51 -8.32 -3.82 2.82
CA GLU A 51 -9.10 -5.06 2.87
C GLU A 51 -10.14 -5.03 3.99
N ARG A 52 -9.74 -4.53 5.18
CA ARG A 52 -10.68 -4.38 6.31
C ARG A 52 -11.72 -3.30 6.08
N LEU A 53 -11.33 -2.17 5.49
CA LEU A 53 -12.22 -1.02 5.28
C LEU A 53 -13.28 -1.28 4.20
N TYR A 54 -12.88 -1.89 3.08
CA TYR A 54 -13.74 -2.09 1.92
C TYR A 54 -14.31 -3.50 1.80
N ASN A 55 -13.79 -4.47 2.56
CA ASN A 55 -14.13 -5.88 2.44
C ASN A 55 -13.97 -6.41 1.00
N LEU A 56 -12.91 -5.96 0.32
CA LEU A 56 -12.57 -6.33 -1.05
C LEU A 56 -11.10 -6.78 -1.10
N PRO A 57 -10.76 -7.70 -2.02
CA PRO A 57 -9.36 -8.00 -2.32
C PRO A 57 -8.59 -6.71 -2.63
N THR A 58 -7.43 -6.55 -2.00
CA THR A 58 -6.59 -5.37 -2.23
C THR A 58 -5.22 -5.78 -2.75
N SER A 59 -4.76 -5.12 -3.80
CA SER A 59 -3.38 -5.25 -4.29
C SER A 59 -2.62 -3.94 -4.08
N SER A 60 -1.31 -4.02 -3.98
CA SER A 60 -0.45 -2.85 -3.83
C SER A 60 0.71 -2.85 -4.83
N ALA A 61 1.08 -1.67 -5.33
CA ALA A 61 2.24 -1.50 -6.19
C ALA A 61 3.09 -0.31 -5.75
N VAL A 62 4.39 -0.40 -6.03
CA VAL A 62 5.30 0.75 -5.99
C VAL A 62 5.59 1.19 -7.41
N VAL A 63 5.48 2.50 -7.66
CA VAL A 63 5.82 3.12 -8.94
C VAL A 63 6.97 4.09 -8.72
N TYR A 64 8.09 3.82 -9.39
CA TYR A 64 9.26 4.68 -9.35
C TYR A 64 9.15 5.73 -10.45
N LEU A 65 8.88 6.99 -10.09
CA LEU A 65 8.63 8.07 -11.04
C LEU A 65 9.82 8.40 -11.95
N ARG A 66 11.02 7.93 -11.60
CA ARG A 66 12.21 8.04 -12.46
C ARG A 66 12.18 7.07 -13.65
N ASP A 67 11.34 6.03 -13.60
CA ASP A 67 11.13 5.05 -14.66
C ASP A 67 9.67 4.59 -14.67
N CYS A 68 8.75 5.49 -15.07
CA CYS A 68 7.30 5.26 -15.05
C CYS A 68 6.84 4.08 -15.93
N ASN A 69 7.69 3.55 -16.80
CA ASN A 69 7.36 2.40 -17.64
C ASN A 69 7.47 1.07 -16.90
N ARG A 70 8.03 1.06 -15.68
CA ARG A 70 8.23 -0.15 -14.88
C ARG A 70 7.43 -0.07 -13.58
N THR A 71 6.42 -0.94 -13.48
CA THR A 71 5.58 -1.08 -12.27
C THR A 71 5.83 -2.44 -11.65
N GLU A 72 6.12 -2.49 -10.35
CA GLU A 72 6.33 -3.72 -9.61
C GLU A 72 5.12 -3.96 -8.69
N TRP A 73 4.38 -5.03 -8.96
CA TRP A 73 3.20 -5.42 -8.19
C TRP A 73 3.62 -6.37 -7.06
N ILE A 74 3.15 -6.09 -5.86
CA ILE A 74 3.39 -6.92 -4.68
C ILE A 74 2.04 -7.50 -4.25
N SER A 75 1.92 -8.82 -4.38
CA SER A 75 0.79 -9.64 -3.93
C SER A 75 0.96 -10.09 -2.48
#